data_AF-A0A8T7JUE6-F1
#
_entry.id   AF-A0A8T7JUE6-F1
#
_cell.length_a   1.000
_cell.length_b   1.000
_cell.length_c   1.000
_cell.angle_alpha   90.00
_cell.angle_beta   90.00
_cell.angle_gamma   90.00
#
_symmetry.space_group_name_H-M   'P 1'
#
loop_
_entity.id
_entity.type
_entity.pdbx_description
1 polymer ?
#
loop_
_entity_poly.entity_id
_entity_poly.type
_entity_poly.pdbx_seq_one_letter_code
_entity_poly.pdbx_strand_id
1 'polypeptide(L)'
;MIKTRLSKRIFLALLVGGLAVGAYVRIKAQEDVVLFLRAQLERQSVPVVEIETLDLFPLRLKIVTESANTFVTRDDQRNLHAVDRAVIVSARQHEYVVDSYVKILIDNQGNEIYNLDKHNVGDALLNADPSLLSAPSNALSQNEIEDLAREKIYELTAKYNLPEFDFEVIVSSLEEGLQSLNVTVWAKTLDEGYSVAGLIFPLEGSAIPEINEKGARIVLFEFEINDEAGNYLLSYFIDTQLQTGNWSHSDAFPIDLFGSQPAPAPSMP
;
A
#
# COMPACT_ATOMS: atom_id res chain seq x y z
N MET A 1 -33.51 55.95 28.90
CA MET A 1 -32.08 55.56 28.91
C MET A 1 -31.97 54.17 29.55
N ILE A 2 -32.27 53.11 28.78
CA ILE A 2 -32.31 51.72 29.27
C ILE A 2 -30.93 51.10 29.05
N LYS A 3 -30.32 50.65 30.15
CA LYS A 3 -28.93 50.16 30.23
C LYS A 3 -28.76 48.83 29.47
N THR A 4 -27.87 48.85 28.50
CA THR A 4 -27.23 47.74 27.77
C THR A 4 -26.38 46.84 28.68
N ARG A 5 -27.00 46.14 29.64
CA ARG A 5 -26.31 45.13 30.47
C ARG A 5 -26.61 43.68 30.07
N LEU A 6 -27.60 43.46 29.19
CA LEU A 6 -28.04 42.12 28.79
C LEU A 6 -27.17 41.49 27.67
N SER A 7 -26.42 42.29 26.89
CA SER A 7 -25.66 41.76 25.74
C SER A 7 -24.39 41.01 26.12
N LYS A 8 -23.69 41.40 27.21
CA LYS A 8 -22.40 40.80 27.56
C LYS A 8 -22.50 39.37 28.12
N ARG A 9 -23.59 39.03 28.82
CA ARG A 9 -23.78 37.69 29.42
C ARG A 9 -24.24 36.65 28.40
N ILE A 10 -25.07 37.05 27.44
CA ILE A 10 -25.50 36.17 26.33
C ILE A 10 -24.33 35.89 25.38
N PHE A 11 -23.50 36.90 25.10
CA PHE A 11 -22.30 36.73 24.27
C PHE A 11 -21.29 35.78 24.92
N LEU A 12 -21.05 35.89 26.24
CA LEU A 12 -20.14 34.99 26.95
C LEU A 12 -20.66 33.54 27.03
N ALA A 13 -21.97 33.34 27.22
CA ALA A 13 -22.58 32.01 27.24
C ALA A 13 -22.55 31.33 25.86
N LEU A 14 -22.76 32.08 24.77
CA LEU A 14 -22.59 31.58 23.40
C LEU A 14 -21.12 31.29 23.07
N LEU A 15 -20.18 32.08 23.59
CA LEU A 15 -18.75 31.87 23.38
C LEU A 15 -18.25 30.61 24.11
N VAL A 16 -18.66 30.41 25.37
CA VAL A 16 -18.29 29.22 26.16
C VAL A 16 -19.01 27.96 25.63
N GLY A 17 -20.29 28.08 25.25
CA GLY A 17 -21.02 26.97 24.62
C GLY A 17 -20.45 26.58 23.27
N GLY A 18 -20.06 27.55 22.43
CA GLY A 18 -19.40 27.31 21.15
C GLY A 18 -18.01 26.67 21.29
N LEU A 19 -17.24 27.06 22.31
CA LEU A 19 -15.95 26.43 22.62
C LEU A 19 -16.11 24.99 23.13
N ALA A 20 -17.12 24.71 23.96
CA ALA A 20 -17.38 23.37 24.46
C ALA A 20 -17.89 22.41 23.35
N VAL A 21 -18.78 22.88 22.49
CA VAL A 21 -19.25 22.11 21.32
C VAL A 21 -18.10 21.91 20.32
N GLY A 22 -17.27 22.93 20.09
CA GLY A 22 -16.09 22.82 19.25
C GLY A 22 -15.06 21.83 19.80
N ALA A 23 -14.82 21.82 21.11
CA ALA A 23 -13.94 20.83 21.76
C ALA A 23 -14.52 19.41 21.70
N TYR A 24 -15.83 19.24 21.87
CA TYR A 24 -16.50 17.95 21.79
C TYR A 24 -16.47 17.35 20.37
N VAL A 25 -16.77 18.16 19.35
CA VAL A 25 -16.68 17.72 17.93
C VAL A 25 -15.24 17.35 17.57
N ARG A 26 -14.25 18.06 18.14
CA ARG A 26 -12.81 17.76 17.97
C ARG A 26 -12.40 16.41 18.55
N ILE A 27 -12.80 16.11 19.79
CA ILE A 27 -12.45 14.83 20.46
C ILE A 27 -13.11 13.66 19.72
N LYS A 28 -14.38 13.82 19.30
CA LYS A 28 -15.09 12.75 18.60
C LYS A 28 -14.47 12.43 17.23
N ALA A 29 -14.14 13.45 16.44
CA ALA A 29 -13.45 13.26 15.16
C ALA A 29 -12.06 12.61 15.33
N GLN A 30 -11.37 12.90 16.45
CA GLN A 30 -10.10 12.29 16.81
C GLN A 30 -10.24 10.79 17.12
N GLU A 31 -11.17 10.43 18.00
CA GLU A 31 -11.42 9.04 18.38
C GLU A 31 -11.86 8.22 17.17
N ASP A 32 -12.73 8.78 16.31
CA ASP A 32 -13.28 8.07 15.17
C ASP A 32 -12.20 7.69 14.13
N VAL A 33 -11.25 8.59 13.79
CA VAL A 33 -10.18 8.28 12.81
C VAL A 33 -9.12 7.32 13.37
N VAL A 34 -8.74 7.49 14.65
CA VAL A 34 -7.73 6.63 15.28
C VAL A 34 -8.25 5.20 15.43
N LEU A 35 -9.51 5.05 15.87
CA LEU A 35 -10.17 3.74 15.97
C LEU A 35 -10.31 3.07 14.61
N PHE A 36 -10.70 3.84 13.59
CA PHE A 36 -10.79 3.36 12.22
C PHE A 36 -9.44 2.82 11.72
N LEU A 37 -8.37 3.63 11.80
CA LEU A 37 -7.04 3.26 11.31
C LEU A 37 -6.50 2.04 12.06
N ARG A 38 -6.68 1.99 13.38
CA ARG A 38 -6.28 0.85 14.19
C ARG A 38 -6.98 -0.43 13.76
N ALA A 39 -8.32 -0.40 13.67
CA ALA A 39 -9.10 -1.56 13.25
C ALA A 39 -8.75 -2.02 11.83
N GLN A 40 -8.36 -1.08 10.96
CA GLN A 40 -7.94 -1.42 9.60
C GLN A 40 -6.55 -2.06 9.54
N LEU A 41 -5.59 -1.53 10.28
CA LEU A 41 -4.24 -2.08 10.34
C LEU A 41 -4.19 -3.43 11.06
N GLU A 42 -5.00 -3.62 12.11
CA GLU A 42 -5.16 -4.91 12.79
C GLU A 42 -5.73 -5.99 11.86
N ARG A 43 -6.69 -5.66 10.99
CA ARG A 43 -7.22 -6.59 9.97
C ARG A 43 -6.16 -7.03 8.96
N GLN A 44 -5.15 -6.21 8.73
CA GLN A 44 -4.01 -6.52 7.87
C GLN A 44 -2.83 -7.14 8.65
N SER A 45 -3.04 -7.48 9.93
CA SER A 45 -2.00 -8.03 10.82
C SER A 45 -0.76 -7.13 10.96
N VAL A 46 -0.92 -5.81 10.79
CA VAL A 46 0.16 -4.85 11.02
C VAL A 46 0.37 -4.69 12.54
N PRO A 47 1.61 -4.85 13.05
CA PRO A 47 1.92 -4.76 14.48
C PRO A 47 1.93 -3.29 14.96
N VAL A 48 0.75 -2.69 15.09
CA VAL A 48 0.60 -1.29 15.51
C VAL A 48 0.72 -1.16 17.03
N VAL A 49 1.71 -0.38 17.47
CA VAL A 49 1.90 -0.02 18.88
C VAL A 49 1.07 1.21 19.23
N GLU A 50 1.18 2.26 18.41
CA GLU A 50 0.60 3.56 18.71
C GLU A 50 0.03 4.22 17.46
N ILE A 51 -1.12 4.87 17.61
CA ILE A 51 -1.66 5.85 16.67
C ILE A 51 -2.06 7.06 17.49
N GLU A 52 -1.40 8.18 17.27
CA GLU A 52 -1.60 9.43 17.99
C GLU A 52 -1.97 10.53 16.99
N THR A 53 -2.91 11.40 17.38
CA THR A 53 -3.22 12.60 16.63
C THR A 53 -2.35 13.75 17.14
N LEU A 54 -1.45 14.22 16.28
CA LEU A 54 -0.55 15.34 16.57
C LEU A 54 -1.29 16.68 16.45
N ASP A 55 -2.09 16.84 15.39
CA ASP A 55 -2.92 18.04 15.13
C ASP A 55 -4.26 17.62 14.52
N LEU A 56 -5.34 18.37 14.76
CA LEU A 56 -6.67 18.06 14.22
C LEU A 56 -7.04 18.87 12.97
N PHE A 57 -6.43 20.04 12.78
CA PHE A 57 -6.69 20.85 11.60
C PHE A 57 -5.47 21.73 11.25
N PRO A 58 -4.74 21.40 10.17
CA PRO A 58 -4.91 20.19 9.36
C PRO A 58 -4.66 18.91 10.19
N LEU A 59 -5.30 17.78 9.82
CA LEU A 59 -5.16 16.53 10.58
C LEU A 59 -3.76 15.95 10.39
N ARG A 60 -3.02 15.79 11.48
CA ARG A 60 -1.66 15.22 11.50
C ARG A 60 -1.60 14.03 12.44
N LEU A 61 -1.00 12.95 12.00
CA LEU A 61 -0.95 11.69 12.75
C LEU A 61 0.50 11.26 13.03
N LYS A 62 0.68 10.48 14.09
CA LYS A 62 1.86 9.68 14.35
C LYS A 62 1.42 8.23 14.45
N ILE A 63 2.11 7.36 13.73
CA ILE A 63 1.82 5.93 13.69
C ILE A 63 3.11 5.19 13.98
N VAL A 64 3.10 4.35 15.02
CA VAL A 64 4.23 3.55 15.47
C VAL A 64 3.90 2.08 15.27
N THR A 65 4.76 1.39 14.51
CA THR A 65 4.71 -0.06 14.29
C THR A 65 5.93 -0.74 14.92
N GLU A 66 5.81 -2.01 15.30
CA GLU A 66 6.90 -2.80 15.88
C GLU A 66 7.45 -3.82 14.89
N SER A 67 8.77 -3.92 14.80
CA SER A 67 9.48 -5.00 14.11
C SER A 67 9.87 -6.08 15.12
N ALA A 68 9.84 -7.34 14.67
CA ALA A 68 10.42 -8.44 15.42
C ALA A 68 11.97 -8.42 15.42
N ASN A 69 12.58 -7.53 14.63
CA ASN A 69 14.02 -7.48 14.41
C ASN A 69 14.60 -6.09 14.75
N THR A 70 15.91 -6.03 14.92
CA THR A 70 16.66 -4.79 15.17
C THR A 70 17.06 -4.05 13.88
N PHE A 71 16.58 -4.53 12.74
CA PHE A 71 16.81 -3.95 11.41
C PHE A 71 15.52 -4.08 10.58
N VAL A 72 15.37 -3.22 9.57
CA VAL A 72 14.19 -3.22 8.69
C VAL A 72 14.19 -4.48 7.83
N THR A 73 13.12 -5.27 7.94
CA THR A 73 12.90 -6.48 7.13
C THR A 73 11.91 -6.23 5.97
N ARG A 74 11.76 -7.23 5.09
CA ARG A 74 10.73 -7.24 4.05
C ARG A 74 9.33 -7.07 4.62
N ASP A 75 9.01 -7.81 5.68
CA ASP A 75 7.70 -7.77 6.32
C ASP A 75 7.44 -6.40 6.94
N ASP A 76 8.47 -5.76 7.50
CA ASP A 76 8.38 -4.38 7.98
C ASP A 76 8.05 -3.41 6.85
N GLN A 77 8.67 -3.56 5.68
CA GLN A 77 8.37 -2.70 4.52
C GLN A 77 6.91 -2.87 4.06
N ARG A 78 6.39 -4.11 4.04
CA ARG A 78 4.96 -4.38 3.75
C ARG A 78 4.06 -3.71 4.79
N ASN A 79 4.37 -3.86 6.07
CA ASN A 79 3.62 -3.25 7.17
C ASN A 79 3.63 -1.72 7.08
N LEU A 80 4.79 -1.13 6.82
CA LEU A 80 4.94 0.30 6.63
C LEU A 80 4.14 0.77 5.41
N HIS A 81 4.06 -0.02 4.34
CA HIS A 81 3.24 0.31 3.17
C HIS A 81 1.73 0.21 3.48
N ALA A 82 1.30 -0.82 4.21
CA ALA A 82 -0.08 -0.95 4.68
C ALA A 82 -0.53 0.28 5.51
N VAL A 83 0.37 0.85 6.32
CA VAL A 83 0.16 2.14 7.00
C VAL A 83 -0.10 3.26 5.99
N ASP A 84 0.74 3.38 4.96
CA ASP A 84 0.57 4.43 3.94
C ASP A 84 -0.79 4.31 3.26
N ARG A 85 -1.18 3.10 2.87
CA ARG A 85 -2.46 2.84 2.21
C ARG A 85 -3.65 3.11 3.13
N ALA A 86 -3.60 2.70 4.40
CA ALA A 86 -4.67 2.94 5.36
C ALA A 86 -4.89 4.46 5.59
N VAL A 87 -3.81 5.23 5.71
CA VAL A 87 -3.87 6.68 5.94
C VAL A 87 -4.30 7.44 4.68
N ILE A 88 -3.79 7.05 3.52
CA ILE A 88 -4.04 7.78 2.27
C ILE A 88 -5.40 7.39 1.70
N VAL A 89 -5.61 6.09 1.45
CA VAL A 89 -6.76 5.56 0.71
C VAL A 89 -7.95 5.33 1.64
N SER A 90 -7.79 4.42 2.61
CA SER A 90 -8.91 3.98 3.45
C SER A 90 -9.51 5.14 4.27
N ALA A 91 -8.66 5.98 4.87
CA ALA A 91 -9.13 7.11 5.68
C ALA A 91 -9.95 8.11 4.84
N ARG A 92 -9.49 8.41 3.62
CA ARG A 92 -10.20 9.35 2.73
C ARG A 92 -11.53 8.81 2.24
N GLN A 93 -11.62 7.51 1.94
CA GLN A 93 -12.89 6.86 1.59
C GLN A 93 -13.92 6.97 2.73
N HIS A 94 -13.45 7.10 3.97
CA HIS A 94 -14.26 7.32 5.16
C HIS A 94 -14.31 8.80 5.58
N GLU A 95 -14.08 9.71 4.63
CA GLU A 95 -14.17 11.17 4.78
C GLU A 95 -13.13 11.81 5.73
N TYR A 96 -12.09 11.07 6.11
CA TYR A 96 -10.95 11.63 6.86
C TYR A 96 -9.86 12.11 5.91
N VAL A 97 -9.53 13.41 5.98
CA VAL A 97 -8.43 13.98 5.20
C VAL A 97 -7.23 14.16 6.11
N VAL A 98 -6.25 13.26 6.00
CA VAL A 98 -4.96 13.38 6.68
C VAL A 98 -4.04 14.25 5.81
N ASP A 99 -3.49 15.30 6.40
CA ASP A 99 -2.61 16.25 5.72
C ASP A 99 -1.15 15.80 5.77
N SER A 100 -0.71 15.33 6.93
CA SER A 100 0.60 14.74 7.12
C SER A 100 0.58 13.65 8.19
N TYR A 101 1.54 12.74 8.12
CA TYR A 101 1.74 11.77 9.19
C TYR A 101 3.21 11.37 9.30
N VAL A 102 3.60 11.06 10.53
CA VAL A 102 4.89 10.48 10.85
C VAL A 102 4.70 8.98 11.04
N LYS A 103 5.50 8.19 10.35
CA LYS A 103 5.52 6.73 10.46
C LYS A 103 6.85 6.28 11.07
N ILE A 104 6.77 5.57 12.18
CA ILE A 104 7.91 5.12 12.97
C ILE A 104 7.88 3.60 13.07
N LEU A 105 9.02 2.95 12.79
CA LEU A 105 9.24 1.54 13.12
C LEU A 105 10.19 1.46 14.30
N ILE A 106 9.78 0.74 15.33
CA ILE A 106 10.62 0.41 16.48
C ILE A 106 10.98 -1.08 16.48
N ASP A 107 12.12 -1.43 17.05
CA ASP A 107 12.46 -2.82 17.36
C ASP A 107 11.70 -3.33 18.60
N ASN A 108 11.88 -4.61 18.93
CA ASN A 108 11.28 -5.24 20.11
C ASN A 108 11.85 -4.78 21.46
N GLN A 109 12.80 -3.83 21.47
CA GLN A 109 13.27 -3.12 22.66
C GLN A 109 12.76 -1.66 22.71
N GLY A 110 12.02 -1.23 21.70
CA GLY A 110 11.49 0.14 21.59
C GLY A 110 12.46 1.15 20.99
N ASN A 111 13.58 0.72 20.40
CA ASN A 111 14.48 1.63 19.69
C ASN A 111 13.94 1.92 18.29
N GLU A 112 14.02 3.18 17.86
CA GLU A 112 13.67 3.59 16.51
C GLU A 112 14.67 3.02 15.49
N ILE A 113 14.17 2.25 14.53
CA ILE A 113 14.97 1.68 13.43
C ILE A 113 14.56 2.23 12.05
N TYR A 114 13.41 2.93 11.97
CA TYR A 114 12.98 3.69 10.81
C TYR A 114 12.04 4.83 11.22
N ASN A 115 12.15 5.97 10.54
CA ASN A 115 11.29 7.13 10.75
C ASN A 115 11.16 7.92 9.44
N LEU A 116 9.91 8.20 9.06
CA LEU A 116 9.59 9.01 7.90
C LEU A 116 8.42 9.94 8.20
N ASP A 117 8.62 11.23 7.95
CA ASP A 117 7.56 12.24 7.94
C ASP A 117 7.05 12.43 6.51
N LYS A 118 5.75 12.21 6.30
CA LYS A 118 5.06 12.43 5.01
C LYS A 118 4.18 13.65 5.10
N HIS A 119 4.38 14.58 4.17
CA HIS A 119 3.62 15.83 4.05
C HIS A 119 2.74 15.85 2.80
N ASN A 120 1.73 16.73 2.79
CA ASN A 120 0.84 16.99 1.67
C ASN A 120 0.12 15.73 1.16
N VAL A 121 -0.28 14.87 2.10
CA VAL A 121 -0.86 13.55 1.83
C VAL A 121 -2.23 13.67 1.15
N GLY A 122 -2.97 14.75 1.45
CA GLY A 122 -4.24 15.07 0.80
C GLY A 122 -4.15 15.22 -0.73
N ASP A 123 -2.96 15.57 -1.26
CA ASP A 123 -2.73 15.75 -2.69
C ASP A 123 -2.45 14.44 -3.44
N ALA A 124 -1.94 13.41 -2.74
CA ALA A 124 -1.54 12.14 -3.35
C ALA A 124 -2.70 11.44 -4.10
N LEU A 125 -3.92 11.54 -3.59
CA LEU A 125 -5.11 10.95 -4.20
C LEU A 125 -5.82 11.85 -5.23
N LEU A 126 -5.54 13.17 -5.25
CA LEU A 126 -6.04 14.03 -6.35
C LEU A 126 -5.40 13.65 -7.69
N ASN A 127 -4.23 13.00 -7.63
CA ASN A 127 -3.50 12.49 -8.79
C ASN A 127 -3.72 10.98 -9.02
N ALA A 128 -4.41 10.28 -8.10
CA ALA A 128 -4.70 8.87 -8.29
C ALA A 128 -5.79 8.70 -9.35
N ASP A 129 -5.64 7.68 -10.21
CA ASP A 129 -6.56 7.44 -11.32
C ASP A 129 -8.00 7.21 -10.81
N PRO A 130 -8.97 8.10 -11.13
CA PRO A 130 -10.35 7.95 -10.71
C PRO A 130 -11.04 6.70 -11.27
N SER A 131 -10.46 6.06 -12.30
CA SER A 131 -10.95 4.79 -12.86
C SER A 131 -10.94 3.66 -11.82
N LEU A 132 -10.03 3.71 -10.85
CA LEU A 132 -9.90 2.69 -9.79
C LEU A 132 -11.00 2.77 -8.72
N LEU A 133 -11.71 3.90 -8.63
CA LEU A 133 -12.78 4.13 -7.65
C LEU A 133 -14.16 3.67 -8.13
N SER A 134 -14.32 3.44 -9.44
CA SER A 134 -15.58 2.98 -10.02
C SER A 134 -15.52 1.47 -10.23
N ALA A 135 -16.32 0.70 -9.50
CA ALA A 135 -16.41 -0.75 -9.73
C ALA A 135 -16.92 -0.99 -11.16
N PRO A 136 -16.17 -1.73 -12.01
CA PRO A 136 -16.65 -2.08 -13.34
C PRO A 136 -17.94 -2.90 -13.20
N SER A 137 -18.88 -2.70 -14.11
CA SER A 137 -20.18 -3.40 -14.08
C SER A 137 -20.04 -4.93 -14.20
N ASN A 138 -18.88 -5.39 -14.69
CA ASN A 138 -18.53 -6.80 -14.89
C ASN A 138 -17.31 -7.15 -14.02
N ALA A 139 -17.49 -7.15 -12.70
CA ALA A 139 -16.40 -7.53 -11.80
C ALA A 139 -16.02 -9.00 -12.02
N LEU A 140 -14.73 -9.26 -12.25
CA LEU A 140 -14.19 -10.61 -12.38
C LEU A 140 -14.08 -11.30 -11.01
N SER A 141 -14.32 -12.60 -10.97
CA SER A 141 -14.02 -13.45 -9.82
C SER A 141 -12.51 -13.62 -9.63
N GLN A 142 -12.09 -14.01 -8.43
CA GLN A 142 -10.67 -14.25 -8.12
C GLN A 142 -10.05 -15.26 -9.10
N ASN A 143 -10.72 -16.39 -9.34
CA ASN A 143 -10.23 -17.42 -10.25
C ASN A 143 -10.07 -16.91 -11.68
N GLU A 144 -11.02 -16.11 -12.19
CA GLU A 144 -10.91 -15.51 -13.53
C GLU A 144 -9.69 -14.58 -13.64
N ILE A 145 -9.38 -13.86 -12.58
CA ILE A 145 -8.21 -12.97 -12.52
C ILE A 145 -6.92 -13.78 -12.46
N GLU A 146 -6.88 -14.85 -11.64
CA GLU A 146 -5.75 -15.77 -11.58
C GLU A 146 -5.49 -16.43 -12.94
N ASP A 147 -6.53 -16.88 -13.63
CA ASP A 147 -6.44 -17.47 -14.97
C ASP A 147 -5.87 -16.48 -15.99
N LEU A 148 -6.37 -15.23 -16.00
CA LEU A 148 -5.85 -14.18 -16.88
C LEU A 148 -4.40 -13.81 -16.55
N ALA A 149 -4.04 -13.75 -15.27
CA ALA A 149 -2.67 -13.47 -14.85
C ALA A 149 -1.71 -14.61 -15.28
N ARG A 150 -2.12 -15.88 -15.15
CA ARG A 150 -1.36 -17.03 -15.66
C ARG A 150 -1.21 -16.97 -17.18
N GLU A 151 -2.28 -16.68 -17.91
CA GLU A 151 -2.24 -16.48 -19.37
C GLU A 151 -1.19 -15.42 -19.74
N LYS A 152 -1.21 -14.26 -19.09
CA LYS A 152 -0.25 -13.17 -19.32
C LYS A 152 1.18 -13.57 -18.99
N ILE A 153 1.41 -14.29 -17.89
CA ILE A 153 2.74 -14.80 -17.55
C ILE A 153 3.24 -15.75 -18.65
N TYR A 154 2.42 -16.68 -19.13
CA TYR A 154 2.80 -17.57 -20.23
C TYR A 154 3.10 -16.82 -21.53
N GLU A 155 2.29 -15.82 -21.91
CA GLU A 155 2.53 -14.96 -23.07
C GLU A 155 3.89 -14.25 -22.96
N LEU A 156 4.20 -13.68 -21.79
CA LEU A 156 5.45 -12.97 -21.55
C LEU A 156 6.66 -13.92 -21.53
N THR A 157 6.54 -15.09 -20.89
CA THR A 157 7.54 -16.15 -20.91
C THR A 157 7.88 -16.56 -22.34
N ALA A 158 6.88 -16.77 -23.19
CA ALA A 158 7.08 -17.08 -24.60
C ALA A 158 7.71 -15.90 -25.37
N LYS A 159 7.22 -14.67 -25.16
CA LYS A 159 7.71 -13.44 -25.82
C LYS A 159 9.19 -13.18 -25.54
N TYR A 160 9.63 -13.42 -24.31
CA TYR A 160 11.02 -13.20 -23.88
C TYR A 160 11.88 -14.46 -23.95
N ASN A 161 11.33 -15.58 -24.45
CA ASN A 161 12.02 -16.87 -24.55
C ASN A 161 12.66 -17.29 -23.21
N LEU A 162 11.92 -17.12 -22.12
CA LEU A 162 12.36 -17.51 -20.78
C LEU A 162 12.28 -19.04 -20.64
N PRO A 163 13.15 -19.66 -19.81
CA PRO A 163 13.03 -21.07 -19.46
C PRO A 163 11.68 -21.35 -18.79
N GLU A 164 11.25 -22.61 -18.78
CA GLU A 164 10.10 -23.03 -17.98
C GLU A 164 10.45 -22.96 -16.49
N PHE A 165 9.61 -22.31 -15.69
CA PHE A 165 9.77 -22.12 -14.25
C PHE A 165 8.45 -22.41 -13.52
N ASP A 166 8.57 -22.81 -12.26
CA ASP A 166 7.41 -23.08 -11.42
C ASP A 166 6.93 -21.78 -10.77
N PHE A 167 5.61 -21.52 -10.86
CA PHE A 167 5.02 -20.32 -10.25
C PHE A 167 3.59 -20.53 -9.76
N GLU A 168 3.22 -19.73 -8.78
CA GLU A 168 1.89 -19.62 -8.21
C GLU A 168 1.39 -18.19 -8.37
N VAL A 169 0.08 -18.08 -8.61
CA VAL A 169 -0.63 -16.82 -8.66
C VAL A 169 -1.76 -16.90 -7.65
N ILE A 170 -1.82 -15.93 -6.74
CA ILE A 170 -2.86 -15.80 -5.73
C ILE A 170 -3.48 -14.41 -5.85
N VAL A 171 -4.81 -14.36 -5.93
CA VAL A 171 -5.56 -13.11 -5.87
C VAL A 171 -6.28 -13.00 -4.53
N SER A 172 -5.97 -11.97 -3.76
CA SER A 172 -6.63 -11.70 -2.47
C SER A 172 -7.49 -10.45 -2.55
N SER A 173 -8.69 -10.53 -1.98
CA SER A 173 -9.59 -9.37 -1.84
C SER A 173 -9.10 -8.44 -0.73
N LEU A 174 -9.11 -7.16 -1.04
CA LEU A 174 -8.89 -6.05 -0.12
C LEU A 174 -10.24 -5.37 0.18
N GLU A 175 -10.19 -4.24 0.90
CA GLU A 175 -11.39 -3.43 1.16
C GLU A 175 -12.05 -2.90 -0.11
N GLU A 176 -13.37 -2.67 -0.04
CA GLU A 176 -14.15 -2.03 -1.09
C GLU A 176 -14.06 -2.69 -2.48
N GLY A 177 -13.78 -4.00 -2.50
CA GLY A 177 -13.66 -4.78 -3.73
C GLY A 177 -12.37 -4.53 -4.51
N LEU A 178 -11.37 -3.90 -3.90
CA LEU A 178 -10.02 -3.82 -4.41
C LEU A 178 -9.33 -5.18 -4.26
N GLN A 179 -8.30 -5.43 -5.07
CA GLN A 179 -7.63 -6.73 -5.14
C GLN A 179 -6.12 -6.57 -5.10
N SER A 180 -5.46 -7.61 -4.59
CA SER A 180 -4.02 -7.79 -4.65
C SER A 180 -3.69 -9.01 -5.49
N LEU A 181 -2.66 -8.92 -6.30
CA LEU A 181 -2.11 -10.01 -7.11
C LEU A 181 -0.73 -10.35 -6.55
N ASN A 182 -0.56 -11.55 -6.01
CA ASN A 182 0.75 -12.08 -5.63
C ASN A 182 1.17 -13.15 -6.64
N VAL A 183 2.37 -13.01 -7.18
CA VAL A 183 3.02 -13.99 -8.05
C VAL A 183 4.28 -14.49 -7.33
N THR A 184 4.33 -15.78 -7.04
CA THR A 184 5.49 -16.41 -6.42
C THR A 184 6.14 -17.37 -7.41
N VAL A 185 7.45 -17.25 -7.59
CA VAL A 185 8.27 -18.09 -8.47
C VAL A 185 9.25 -18.91 -7.65
N TRP A 186 9.44 -20.17 -8.01
CA TRP A 186 10.49 -21.05 -7.46
C TRP A 186 11.52 -21.35 -8.54
N ALA A 187 12.65 -20.65 -8.46
CA ALA A 187 13.74 -20.76 -9.41
C ALA A 187 14.70 -21.91 -9.06
N LYS A 188 15.03 -22.74 -10.06
CA LYS A 188 15.96 -23.88 -9.88
C LYS A 188 17.42 -23.44 -9.81
N THR A 189 17.71 -22.29 -10.39
CA THR A 189 19.04 -21.68 -10.43
C THR A 189 18.95 -20.17 -10.23
N LEU A 190 20.05 -19.54 -9.83
CA LEU A 190 20.12 -18.07 -9.76
C LEU A 190 19.91 -17.43 -11.14
N ASP A 191 20.46 -18.02 -12.22
CA ASP A 191 20.29 -17.54 -13.59
C ASP A 191 18.82 -17.55 -14.04
N GLU A 192 18.07 -18.58 -13.66
CA GLU A 192 16.63 -18.64 -13.86
C GLU A 192 15.93 -17.53 -13.07
N GLY A 193 16.28 -17.35 -11.79
CA GLY A 193 15.75 -16.26 -10.97
C GLY A 193 15.98 -14.88 -11.58
N TYR A 194 17.18 -14.60 -12.09
CA TYR A 194 17.48 -13.35 -12.80
C TYR A 194 16.64 -13.18 -14.07
N SER A 195 16.47 -14.26 -14.83
CA SER A 195 15.70 -14.25 -16.08
C SER A 195 14.22 -13.93 -15.80
N VAL A 196 13.66 -14.58 -14.77
CA VAL A 196 12.25 -14.41 -14.40
C VAL A 196 11.98 -13.06 -13.73
N ALA A 197 12.96 -12.48 -13.04
CA ALA A 197 12.83 -11.13 -12.50
C ALA A 197 12.58 -10.06 -13.59
N GLY A 198 12.95 -10.35 -14.85
CA GLY A 198 12.61 -9.54 -16.02
C GLY A 198 11.10 -9.44 -16.31
N LEU A 199 10.26 -10.27 -15.69
CA LEU A 199 8.80 -10.22 -15.84
C LEU A 199 8.12 -9.14 -15.00
N ILE A 200 8.79 -8.59 -13.98
CA ILE A 200 8.20 -7.61 -13.05
C ILE A 200 7.61 -6.41 -13.79
N PHE A 201 8.42 -5.73 -14.62
CA PHE A 201 7.97 -4.51 -15.29
C PHE A 201 6.93 -4.76 -16.40
N PRO A 202 7.04 -5.81 -17.24
CA PRO A 202 5.97 -6.15 -18.17
C PRO A 202 4.65 -6.51 -17.49
N LEU A 203 4.69 -7.18 -16.32
CA LEU A 203 3.50 -7.49 -15.56
C LEU A 203 2.86 -6.23 -14.99
N GLU A 204 3.65 -5.40 -14.31
CA GLU A 204 3.21 -4.12 -13.75
C GLU A 204 2.68 -3.16 -14.82
N GLY A 205 3.45 -2.94 -15.89
CA GLY A 205 3.21 -1.88 -16.87
C GLY A 205 2.25 -2.25 -18.01
N SER A 206 1.95 -3.53 -18.22
CA SER A 206 1.08 -3.99 -19.32
C SER A 206 0.03 -4.99 -18.85
N ALA A 207 0.46 -6.11 -18.26
CA ALA A 207 -0.47 -7.21 -17.98
C ALA A 207 -1.54 -6.82 -16.95
N ILE A 208 -1.16 -6.17 -15.84
CA ILE A 208 -2.10 -5.75 -14.80
C ILE A 208 -3.10 -4.71 -15.33
N PRO A 209 -2.69 -3.64 -16.04
CA PRO A 209 -3.61 -2.75 -16.73
C PRO A 209 -4.60 -3.49 -17.64
N GLU A 210 -4.13 -4.42 -18.49
CA GLU A 210 -5.01 -5.20 -19.38
C GLU A 210 -6.00 -6.09 -18.62
N ILE A 211 -5.60 -6.66 -17.48
CA ILE A 211 -6.48 -7.45 -16.61
C ILE A 211 -7.53 -6.54 -15.93
N ASN A 212 -7.11 -5.37 -15.48
CA ASN A 212 -8.01 -4.36 -14.90
C ASN A 212 -9.03 -3.84 -15.93
N GLU A 213 -8.63 -3.64 -17.20
CA GLU A 213 -9.54 -3.28 -18.30
C GLU A 213 -10.64 -4.33 -18.54
N LYS A 214 -10.39 -5.60 -18.18
CA LYS A 214 -11.36 -6.70 -18.28
C LYS A 214 -12.30 -6.81 -17.07
N GLY A 215 -12.12 -5.99 -16.05
CA GLY A 215 -13.02 -5.93 -14.88
C GLY A 215 -12.38 -6.34 -13.55
N ALA A 216 -11.06 -6.57 -13.51
CA ALA A 216 -10.33 -6.71 -12.25
C ALA A 216 -10.07 -5.34 -11.59
N ARG A 217 -9.71 -5.34 -10.30
CA ARG A 217 -9.35 -4.15 -9.54
C ARG A 217 -8.05 -4.37 -8.76
N ILE A 218 -7.03 -4.85 -9.45
CA ILE A 218 -5.70 -5.09 -8.90
C ILE A 218 -5.04 -3.73 -8.65
N VAL A 219 -4.86 -3.40 -7.37
CA VAL A 219 -4.20 -2.18 -6.90
C VAL A 219 -2.89 -2.45 -6.17
N LEU A 220 -2.70 -3.69 -5.69
CA LEU A 220 -1.44 -4.16 -5.14
C LEU A 220 -0.91 -5.29 -6.02
N PHE A 221 0.35 -5.20 -6.41
CA PHE A 221 1.07 -6.25 -7.10
C PHE A 221 2.29 -6.63 -6.28
N GLU A 222 2.45 -7.93 -6.06
CA GLU A 222 3.61 -8.50 -5.41
C GLU A 222 4.20 -9.60 -6.28
N PHE A 223 5.52 -9.58 -6.40
CA PHE A 223 6.28 -10.57 -7.15
C PHE A 223 7.43 -11.07 -6.27
N GLU A 224 7.41 -12.36 -5.96
CA GLU A 224 8.41 -13.03 -5.15
C GLU A 224 9.17 -14.07 -5.96
N ILE A 225 10.47 -14.14 -5.75
CA ILE A 225 11.33 -15.20 -6.27
C ILE A 225 12.00 -15.88 -5.09
N ASN A 226 11.81 -17.19 -5.00
CA ASN A 226 12.47 -18.08 -4.05
C ASN A 226 13.34 -19.08 -4.81
N ASP A 227 14.35 -19.64 -4.15
CA ASP A 227 15.07 -20.80 -4.66
C ASP A 227 14.24 -22.09 -4.46
N GLU A 228 14.71 -23.21 -5.02
CA GLU A 228 14.10 -24.55 -4.86
C GLU A 228 13.92 -24.99 -3.39
N ALA A 229 14.76 -24.49 -2.49
CA ALA A 229 14.66 -24.80 -1.05
C ALA A 229 13.67 -23.86 -0.32
N GLY A 230 13.06 -22.93 -1.03
CA GLY A 230 12.14 -21.93 -0.49
C GLY A 230 12.85 -20.74 0.17
N ASN A 231 14.17 -20.59 -0.02
CA ASN A 231 14.87 -19.42 0.46
C ASN A 231 14.58 -18.23 -0.44
N TYR A 232 14.39 -17.11 0.21
CA TYR A 232 14.13 -15.83 -0.41
C TYR A 232 15.30 -15.34 -1.29
N LEU A 233 14.98 -14.95 -2.53
CA LEU A 233 15.93 -14.32 -3.46
C LEU A 233 15.56 -12.85 -3.75
N LEU A 234 14.30 -12.60 -4.08
CA LEU A 234 13.79 -11.28 -4.47
C LEU A 234 12.34 -11.12 -4.01
N SER A 235 11.97 -9.92 -3.56
CA SER A 235 10.56 -9.53 -3.42
C SER A 235 10.41 -8.12 -3.95
N TYR A 236 9.45 -7.96 -4.84
CA TYR A 236 9.00 -6.68 -5.35
C TYR A 236 7.55 -6.51 -4.94
N PHE A 237 7.19 -5.31 -4.50
CA PHE A 237 5.80 -4.94 -4.35
C PHE A 237 5.57 -3.53 -4.89
N ILE A 238 4.37 -3.28 -5.41
CA ILE A 238 3.91 -1.96 -5.81
C ILE A 238 2.43 -1.80 -5.53
N ASP A 239 2.07 -0.62 -5.02
CA ASP A 239 0.73 -0.09 -5.02
C ASP A 239 0.53 0.80 -6.23
N THR A 240 -0.21 0.31 -7.22
CA THR A 240 -0.41 1.00 -8.50
C THR A 240 -1.30 2.24 -8.34
N GLN A 241 -2.11 2.29 -7.28
CA GLN A 241 -2.95 3.45 -6.96
C GLN A 241 -2.13 4.58 -6.33
N LEU A 242 -1.18 4.24 -5.45
CA LEU A 242 -0.29 5.20 -4.81
C LEU A 242 0.99 5.48 -5.60
N GLN A 243 1.30 4.65 -6.61
CA GLN A 243 2.57 4.63 -7.34
C GLN A 243 3.78 4.52 -6.40
N THR A 244 3.61 3.78 -5.30
CA THR A 244 4.67 3.51 -4.33
C THR A 244 4.98 2.03 -4.36
N GLY A 245 6.24 1.70 -4.62
CA GLY A 245 6.73 0.33 -4.56
C GLY A 245 8.05 0.26 -3.82
N ASN A 246 8.44 -0.96 -3.48
CA ASN A 246 9.75 -1.26 -2.95
C ASN A 246 10.18 -2.63 -3.43
N TRP A 247 11.48 -2.87 -3.35
CA TRP A 247 12.06 -4.17 -3.52
C TRP A 247 13.00 -4.51 -2.38
N SER A 248 13.17 -5.79 -2.17
CA SER A 248 14.21 -6.35 -1.34
C SER A 248 14.84 -7.50 -2.13
N HIS A 249 16.05 -7.88 -1.75
CA HIS A 249 16.74 -9.04 -2.32
C HIS A 249 17.68 -9.64 -1.29
N SER A 250 18.08 -10.88 -1.52
CA SER A 250 19.15 -11.51 -0.76
C SER A 250 20.53 -11.10 -1.31
N ASP A 251 21.57 -11.29 -0.50
CA ASP A 251 22.97 -11.06 -0.93
C ASP A 251 23.37 -11.94 -2.11
N ALA A 252 22.72 -13.09 -2.29
CA ALA A 252 22.93 -14.00 -3.41
C ALA A 252 22.32 -13.48 -4.72
N PHE A 253 21.52 -12.40 -4.66
CA PHE A 253 20.77 -11.86 -5.79
C PHE A 253 21.05 -10.35 -5.99
N PRO A 254 22.28 -9.94 -6.38
CA PRO A 254 22.64 -8.52 -6.55
C PRO A 254 21.80 -7.76 -7.59
N ILE A 255 21.37 -6.55 -7.22
CA ILE A 255 20.44 -5.68 -7.94
C ILE A 255 21.02 -4.98 -9.19
N ASP A 256 22.34 -4.99 -9.40
CA ASP A 256 22.97 -4.29 -10.54
C ASP A 256 22.45 -4.72 -11.93
N LEU A 257 21.67 -5.81 -11.99
CA LEU A 257 21.05 -6.36 -13.19
C LEU A 257 19.71 -5.69 -13.57
N PHE A 258 19.04 -4.98 -12.67
CA PHE A 258 17.72 -4.39 -12.92
C PHE A 258 17.76 -3.05 -13.69
N GLY A 259 18.95 -2.57 -14.06
CA GLY A 259 19.17 -1.38 -14.88
C GLY A 259 19.13 -1.62 -16.40
N SER A 260 19.01 -2.86 -16.86
CA SER A 260 18.87 -3.18 -18.28
C SER A 260 17.75 -4.19 -18.48
N GLN A 261 16.64 -3.75 -19.11
CA GLN A 261 15.64 -4.68 -19.66
C GLN A 261 16.34 -5.82 -20.41
N PRO A 262 15.89 -7.08 -20.29
CA PRO A 262 16.39 -8.14 -21.15
C PRO A 262 16.24 -7.70 -22.60
N ALA A 263 17.33 -7.74 -23.36
CA ALA A 263 17.30 -7.35 -24.77
C ALA A 263 16.22 -8.18 -25.47
N PRO A 264 15.31 -7.56 -26.25
CA PRO A 264 14.31 -8.30 -26.99
C PRO A 264 14.99 -9.35 -27.88
N ALA A 265 14.40 -10.55 -27.93
CA ALA A 265 14.91 -11.62 -28.79
C ALA A 265 15.08 -11.08 -30.23
N PRO A 266 16.17 -11.42 -30.94
CA PRO A 266 16.35 -10.99 -32.31
C PRO A 266 15.15 -11.46 -33.14
N SER A 267 14.50 -10.53 -33.83
CA SER A 267 13.42 -10.85 -34.77
C SER A 267 13.95 -11.84 -35.79
N MET A 268 13.35 -13.04 -35.87
CA MET A 268 13.70 -14.00 -36.92
C MET A 268 13.41 -13.38 -38.30
N PRO A 269 14.31 -13.55 -39.28
CA PRO A 269 14.14 -13.03 -40.63
C PRO A 269 12.99 -13.67 -41.41
#